data_AF-A0A0D8XLP3-F1
#
_entry.id   AF-A0A0D8XLP3-F1
#
_cell.length_a   1.000
_cell.length_b   1.000
_cell.length_c   1.000
_cell.angle_alpha   90.00
_cell.angle_beta   90.00
_cell.angle_gamma   90.00
#
_symmetry.space_group_name_H-M   'P 1'
#
loop_
_entity.id
_entity.type
_entity.pdbx_description
1 polymer ?
#
loop_
_entity_poly.entity_id
_entity_poly.type
_entity_poly.pdbx_seq_one_letter_code
_entity_poly.pdbx_strand_id
1 'polypeptide(L)'
;MMTNLNMETAEELQIANYGIGGHYDPHFDHARKEESKSFDTLGTGNRIATVLFYMTQPVHGGGTVFTDVKSTILPSKIANYGIGGHYDPHFDHARKEESKSFDTLGTGNRIATVLFYMTQPVHGGGTVFTDVKSTILPSKNDALFWYNLHKFGDGDTRTRHAACPVLVGIKWVSNKWIHERGNEFRRPCGLKISDYERFAGDLGFGPEPRVAPNLSPDLSKDIFNTI
;
A
#
# COMPACT_ATOMS: atom_id res chain seq x y z
N MET A 1 -4.24 6.46 8.92
CA MET A 1 -2.88 6.13 8.43
C MET A 1 -2.66 4.64 8.63
N MET A 2 -2.07 3.94 7.65
CA MET A 2 -2.03 2.47 7.52
C MET A 2 -1.51 1.69 8.74
N THR A 3 -0.62 2.29 9.54
CA THR A 3 0.04 1.62 10.68
C THR A 3 -0.50 2.04 12.05
N ASN A 4 -1.37 3.06 12.09
CA ASN A 4 -1.71 3.77 13.34
C ASN A 4 -0.48 4.32 14.09
N LEU A 5 0.65 4.55 13.38
CA LEU A 5 1.88 5.14 13.92
C LEU A 5 2.01 6.61 13.48
N ASN A 6 2.66 7.43 14.31
CA ASN A 6 3.04 8.81 13.94
C ASN A 6 4.17 8.76 12.90
N MET A 7 4.08 9.61 11.88
CA MET A 7 5.07 9.71 10.79
C MET A 7 5.98 10.95 10.90
N GLU A 8 5.72 11.86 11.83
CA GLU A 8 6.48 13.11 12.00
C GLU A 8 7.99 12.86 12.22
N THR A 9 8.35 11.76 12.88
CA THR A 9 9.74 11.35 13.12
C THR A 9 10.11 10.06 12.38
N ALA A 10 9.33 9.66 11.38
CA ALA A 10 9.67 8.49 10.57
C ALA A 10 10.88 8.82 9.68
N GLU A 11 11.83 7.88 9.58
CA GLU A 11 12.94 7.99 8.64
C GLU A 11 12.42 7.98 7.19
N GLU A 12 13.14 8.64 6.29
CA GLU A 12 12.79 8.63 4.86
C GLU A 12 12.86 7.22 4.26
N LEU A 13 12.00 6.94 3.28
CA LEU A 13 12.09 5.69 2.53
C LEU A 13 13.43 5.61 1.78
N GLN A 14 14.17 4.55 2.07
CA GLN A 14 15.43 4.26 1.41
C GLN A 14 15.20 3.39 0.17
N ILE A 15 15.86 3.75 -0.93
CA ILE A 15 15.86 3.01 -2.19
C ILE A 15 17.27 2.48 -2.39
N ALA A 16 17.45 1.16 -2.28
CA ALA A 16 18.70 0.49 -2.54
C ALA A 16 18.62 -0.32 -3.85
N ASN A 17 19.68 -0.27 -4.66
CA ASN A 17 19.81 -1.07 -5.88
C ASN A 17 21.05 -1.97 -5.75
N TYR A 18 20.85 -3.28 -5.83
CA TYR A 18 21.91 -4.28 -5.74
C TYR A 18 22.13 -4.93 -7.12
N GLY A 19 23.37 -4.88 -7.61
CA GLY A 19 23.79 -5.59 -8.82
C GLY A 19 24.15 -7.06 -8.57
N ILE A 20 24.78 -7.71 -9.55
CA ILE A 20 25.25 -9.10 -9.41
C ILE A 20 26.23 -9.19 -8.22
N GLY A 21 25.94 -10.07 -7.26
CA GLY A 21 26.73 -10.25 -6.04
C GLY A 21 26.54 -9.15 -4.98
N GLY A 22 25.76 -8.11 -5.28
CA GLY A 22 25.40 -7.08 -4.33
C GLY A 22 24.53 -7.65 -3.21
N HIS A 23 24.90 -7.35 -1.98
CA HIS A 23 24.14 -7.71 -0.79
C HIS A 23 24.32 -6.65 0.28
N TYR A 24 23.53 -6.76 1.33
CA TYR A 24 23.68 -5.98 2.55
C TYR A 24 23.95 -6.94 3.70
N ASP A 25 24.89 -6.59 4.57
CA ASP A 25 25.30 -7.47 5.66
C ASP A 25 24.18 -7.64 6.69
N PRO A 26 24.10 -8.81 7.36
CA PRO A 26 23.18 -9.01 8.47
C PRO A 26 23.39 -7.95 9.56
N HIS A 27 22.32 -7.29 9.97
CA HIS A 27 22.35 -6.22 10.96
C HIS A 27 21.05 -6.19 11.77
N PHE A 28 21.07 -5.42 12.85
CA PHE A 28 19.88 -5.09 13.62
C PHE A 28 19.35 -3.72 13.19
N ASP A 29 18.06 -3.67 12.92
CA ASP A 29 17.34 -2.42 12.68
C ASP A 29 17.04 -1.64 13.97
N HIS A 30 17.65 -1.98 15.10
CA HIS A 30 17.43 -1.29 16.37
C HIS A 30 18.75 -1.15 17.13
N ALA A 31 18.86 -0.12 17.96
CA ALA A 31 20.02 0.02 18.84
C ALA A 31 20.02 -1.10 19.89
N ARG A 32 21.21 -1.68 20.11
CA ARG A 32 21.42 -2.75 21.09
C ARG A 32 21.53 -2.18 22.50
N LYS A 33 21.43 -3.06 23.51
CA LYS A 33 21.45 -2.65 24.93
C LYS A 33 22.74 -1.92 25.32
N GLU A 34 23.84 -2.24 24.65
CA GLU A 34 25.17 -1.63 24.84
C GLU A 34 25.29 -0.27 24.12
N GLU A 35 24.35 0.06 23.24
CA GLU A 35 24.33 1.26 22.39
C GLU A 35 23.36 2.32 22.94
N SER A 36 23.53 2.66 24.22
CA SER A 36 22.56 3.44 24.99
C SER A 36 22.36 4.90 24.56
N LYS A 37 23.22 5.42 23.67
CA LYS A 37 23.20 6.84 23.24
C LYS A 37 22.93 7.04 21.75
N SER A 38 22.57 5.99 21.01
CA SER A 38 22.51 6.03 19.54
C SER A 38 21.50 7.03 18.96
N PHE A 39 20.51 7.47 19.74
CA PHE A 39 19.47 8.40 19.29
C PHE A 39 19.47 9.73 20.05
N ASP A 40 20.34 9.90 21.05
CA ASP A 40 20.40 11.09 21.92
C ASP A 40 20.66 12.36 21.09
N THR A 41 21.45 12.26 20.03
CA THR A 41 21.82 13.37 19.15
C THR A 41 20.77 13.65 18.06
N LEU A 42 19.92 12.68 17.75
CA LEU A 42 18.88 12.78 16.73
C LEU A 42 17.55 13.31 17.31
N GLY A 43 17.39 13.27 18.63
CA GLY A 43 16.13 13.64 19.30
C GLY A 43 14.98 12.67 19.02
N THR A 44 15.30 11.46 18.54
CA THR A 44 14.35 10.40 18.19
C THR A 44 14.49 9.18 19.10
N GLY A 45 13.63 8.18 18.91
CA GLY A 45 13.67 6.91 19.63
C GLY A 45 14.16 5.74 18.76
N ASN A 46 14.23 4.56 19.36
CA ASN A 46 14.59 3.34 18.65
C ASN A 46 13.53 2.97 17.60
N ARG A 47 13.95 2.35 16.50
CA ARG A 47 13.03 1.89 15.45
C ARG A 47 12.15 0.77 16.00
N ILE A 48 10.83 0.93 15.84
CA ILE A 48 9.83 -0.03 16.34
C ILE A 48 9.32 -0.98 15.26
N ALA A 49 9.54 -0.65 13.98
CA ALA A 49 9.16 -1.45 12.84
C ALA A 49 10.00 -1.08 11.61
N THR A 50 10.38 -2.08 10.82
CA THR A 50 10.93 -1.90 9.47
C THR A 50 9.98 -2.52 8.46
N VAL A 51 9.72 -1.79 7.38
CA VAL A 51 8.96 -2.30 6.23
C VAL A 51 9.86 -2.28 5.01
N LEU A 52 10.08 -3.45 4.42
CA LEU A 52 10.91 -3.61 3.23
C LEU A 52 10.05 -3.92 2.01
N PHE A 53 10.27 -3.16 0.92
CA PHE A 53 9.68 -3.41 -0.38
C PHE A 53 10.76 -3.85 -1.35
N TYR A 54 10.57 -5.02 -1.96
CA TYR A 54 11.48 -5.47 -3.01
C TYR A 54 11.09 -4.86 -4.34
N MET A 55 12.04 -4.18 -4.98
CA MET A 55 11.79 -3.43 -6.21
C MET A 55 11.71 -4.25 -7.49
N THR A 56 12.28 -5.45 -7.45
CA THR A 56 12.46 -6.32 -8.59
C THR A 56 12.35 -7.76 -8.13
N GLN A 57 11.88 -8.64 -9.02
CA GLN A 57 11.92 -10.09 -8.81
C GLN A 57 13.06 -10.68 -9.66
N PRO A 58 14.28 -10.84 -9.12
CA PRO A 58 15.36 -11.46 -9.86
C PRO A 58 15.05 -12.94 -10.08
N VAL A 59 15.56 -13.49 -11.17
CA VAL A 59 15.36 -14.91 -11.55
C VAL A 59 15.90 -15.85 -10.46
N HIS A 60 16.99 -15.43 -9.80
CA HIS A 60 17.60 -16.15 -8.68
C HIS A 60 17.99 -15.17 -7.56
N GLY A 61 17.77 -15.57 -6.30
CA GLY A 61 18.19 -14.80 -5.12
C GLY A 61 17.33 -13.56 -4.83
N GLY A 62 17.94 -12.51 -4.29
CA GLY A 62 17.31 -11.21 -4.00
C GLY A 62 16.32 -11.19 -2.84
N GLY A 63 16.24 -12.26 -2.05
CA GLY A 63 15.41 -12.31 -0.85
C GLY A 63 16.13 -11.74 0.37
N THR A 64 15.34 -11.31 1.38
CA THR A 64 15.89 -10.98 2.70
C THR A 64 15.92 -12.23 3.53
N VAL A 65 17.08 -12.50 4.11
CA VAL A 65 17.34 -13.67 4.93
C VAL A 65 17.38 -13.24 6.39
N PHE A 66 16.56 -13.88 7.22
CA PHE A 66 16.66 -13.77 8.67
C PHE A 66 17.43 -15.00 9.18
N THR A 67 18.71 -14.81 9.46
CA THR A 67 19.66 -15.90 9.76
C THR A 67 19.26 -16.70 11.00
N ASP A 68 18.85 -16.00 12.06
CA ASP A 68 18.60 -16.63 13.37
C ASP A 68 17.33 -17.47 13.37
N VAL A 69 16.30 -17.01 12.65
CA VAL A 69 15.01 -17.72 12.49
C VAL A 69 14.97 -18.59 11.22
N LYS A 70 16.09 -18.67 10.49
CA LYS A 70 16.29 -19.48 9.27
C LYS A 70 15.15 -19.32 8.24
N SER A 71 14.73 -18.09 8.01
CA SER A 71 13.66 -17.77 7.06
C SER A 71 14.15 -16.86 5.94
N THR A 72 13.46 -16.90 4.79
CA THR A 72 13.76 -16.05 3.64
C THR A 72 12.47 -15.52 3.04
N ILE A 73 12.42 -14.21 2.83
CA ILE A 73 11.30 -13.52 2.19
C ILE A 73 11.69 -13.15 0.77
N LEU A 74 10.84 -13.44 -0.21
CA LEU A 74 11.08 -13.20 -1.63
C LEU A 74 10.33 -11.96 -2.15
N PRO A 75 10.76 -11.40 -3.30
CA PRO A 75 10.23 -10.15 -3.81
C PRO A 75 8.74 -10.08 -4.13
N SER A 76 8.19 -8.88 -3.99
CA SER A 76 6.81 -8.52 -4.32
C SER A 76 6.71 -7.83 -5.70
N LYS A 77 5.49 -7.68 -6.23
CA LYS A 77 5.24 -7.07 -7.55
C LYS A 77 5.26 -5.55 -7.49
N ILE A 78 5.80 -4.92 -8.54
CA ILE A 78 5.90 -3.46 -8.68
C ILE A 78 5.49 -3.01 -10.07
N ALA A 79 4.98 -1.78 -10.14
CA ALA A 79 4.64 -1.10 -11.37
C ALA A 79 5.42 0.22 -11.47
N ASN A 80 5.92 0.48 -12.69
CA ASN A 80 6.54 1.75 -13.07
C ASN A 80 5.74 2.35 -14.23
N TYR A 81 5.32 3.59 -14.06
CA TYR A 81 4.67 4.39 -15.08
C TYR A 81 5.57 5.57 -15.48
N GLY A 82 6.04 5.53 -16.73
CA GLY A 82 6.70 6.67 -17.39
C GLY A 82 5.68 7.67 -17.95
N ILE A 83 6.16 8.64 -18.73
CA ILE A 83 5.32 9.68 -19.35
C ILE A 83 4.19 9.02 -20.17
N GLY A 84 2.95 9.45 -19.92
CA GLY A 84 1.73 8.91 -20.53
C GLY A 84 1.27 7.54 -20.01
N GLY A 85 2.08 6.89 -19.15
CA GLY A 85 1.74 5.62 -18.52
C GLY A 85 0.51 5.79 -17.62
N HIS A 86 -0.48 4.94 -17.81
CA HIS A 86 -1.74 4.92 -17.06
C HIS A 86 -2.15 3.47 -16.80
N TYR A 87 -3.19 3.29 -15.99
CA TYR A 87 -3.83 2.00 -15.80
C TYR A 87 -5.34 2.20 -15.75
N ASP A 88 -6.06 1.41 -16.53
CA ASP A 88 -7.50 1.61 -16.71
C ASP A 88 -8.29 1.33 -15.42
N PRO A 89 -9.48 1.95 -15.28
CA PRO A 89 -10.35 1.71 -14.14
C PRO A 89 -10.72 0.23 -13.97
N HIS A 90 -10.37 -0.35 -12.83
CA HIS A 90 -10.54 -1.77 -12.52
C HIS A 90 -10.89 -2.00 -11.05
N PHE A 91 -11.19 -3.27 -10.72
CA PHE A 91 -11.32 -3.78 -9.37
C PHE A 91 -10.14 -4.67 -9.04
N ASP A 92 -9.71 -4.64 -7.78
CA ASP A 92 -8.70 -5.57 -7.29
C ASP A 92 -9.29 -6.91 -6.86
N HIS A 93 -10.60 -7.00 -6.62
CA HIS A 93 -11.31 -8.23 -6.30
C HIS A 93 -11.93 -8.88 -7.55
N ALA A 94 -12.12 -10.20 -7.53
CA ALA A 94 -12.90 -10.90 -8.55
C ALA A 94 -14.40 -10.61 -8.37
N ARG A 95 -15.11 -10.42 -9.49
CA ARG A 95 -16.56 -10.22 -9.51
C ARG A 95 -17.30 -11.56 -9.39
N LYS A 96 -18.59 -11.55 -9.01
CA LYS A 96 -19.41 -12.79 -8.89
C LYS A 96 -19.47 -13.61 -10.20
N GLU A 97 -19.34 -12.93 -11.33
CA GLU A 97 -19.28 -13.52 -12.67
C GLU A 97 -17.91 -14.19 -12.99
N GLU A 98 -16.88 -13.89 -12.20
CA GLU A 98 -15.50 -14.34 -12.36
C GLU A 98 -15.15 -15.39 -11.28
N SER A 99 -16.04 -16.37 -11.09
CA SER A 99 -15.99 -17.30 -9.96
C SER A 99 -14.73 -18.18 -9.90
N LYS A 100 -13.92 -18.23 -10.97
CA LYS A 100 -12.74 -19.12 -11.09
C LYS A 100 -11.39 -18.43 -10.89
N SER A 101 -11.35 -17.10 -10.71
CA SER A 101 -10.09 -16.33 -10.76
C SER A 101 -9.11 -16.64 -9.63
N PHE A 102 -9.57 -17.21 -8.51
CA PHE A 102 -8.73 -17.56 -7.36
C PHE A 102 -8.82 -19.03 -6.92
N ASP A 103 -9.64 -19.84 -7.59
CA ASP A 103 -9.89 -21.25 -7.23
C ASP A 103 -8.61 -22.08 -7.30
N THR A 104 -7.75 -21.81 -8.28
CA THR A 104 -6.49 -22.54 -8.49
C THR A 104 -5.40 -22.19 -7.48
N LEU A 105 -5.48 -21.00 -6.87
CA LEU A 105 -4.51 -20.52 -5.87
C LEU A 105 -4.92 -20.92 -4.45
N GLY A 106 -6.20 -21.20 -4.22
CA GLY A 106 -6.73 -21.54 -2.89
C GLY A 106 -6.57 -20.43 -1.86
N THR A 107 -6.21 -19.21 -2.26
CA THR A 107 -6.00 -18.07 -1.37
C THR A 107 -7.29 -17.28 -1.10
N GLY A 108 -8.33 -17.52 -1.91
CA GLY A 108 -9.56 -16.74 -1.88
C GLY A 108 -9.39 -15.34 -2.48
N ASN A 109 -10.46 -14.55 -2.45
CA ASN A 109 -10.50 -13.21 -3.04
C ASN A 109 -9.62 -12.21 -2.26
N ARG A 110 -9.24 -11.11 -2.90
CA ARG A 110 -8.42 -10.06 -2.28
C ARG A 110 -9.29 -9.18 -1.39
N ILE A 111 -9.11 -9.23 -0.07
CA ILE A 111 -9.90 -8.44 0.89
C ILE A 111 -9.50 -6.97 0.95
N ALA A 112 -8.22 -6.67 0.69
CA ALA A 112 -7.69 -5.31 0.83
C ALA A 112 -6.49 -5.10 -0.07
N THR A 113 -6.26 -3.83 -0.39
CA THR A 113 -5.09 -3.36 -1.13
C THR A 113 -4.36 -2.32 -0.32
N VAL A 114 -3.04 -2.43 -0.34
CA VAL A 114 -2.13 -1.38 0.07
C VAL A 114 -1.33 -0.94 -1.16
N LEU A 115 -1.33 0.36 -1.43
CA LEU A 115 -0.57 0.97 -2.51
C LEU A 115 0.45 1.94 -1.91
N PHE A 116 1.73 1.68 -2.13
CA PHE A 116 2.82 2.53 -1.69
C PHE A 116 3.28 3.44 -2.82
N TYR A 117 3.32 4.74 -2.59
CA TYR A 117 3.91 5.71 -3.51
C TYR A 117 5.41 5.81 -3.24
N MET A 118 6.21 5.22 -4.11
CA MET A 118 7.67 5.24 -3.96
C MET A 118 8.30 6.49 -4.56
N THR A 119 7.62 7.12 -5.52
CA THR A 119 7.98 8.42 -6.08
C THR A 119 6.77 9.33 -6.19
N GLN A 120 7.03 10.63 -6.30
CA GLN A 120 6.05 11.67 -6.56
C GLN A 120 6.37 12.31 -7.92
N PRO A 121 5.59 11.99 -8.97
CA PRO A 121 5.58 12.75 -10.22
C PRO A 121 5.39 14.24 -9.98
N VAL A 122 5.92 15.05 -10.89
CA VAL A 122 5.75 16.51 -10.86
C VAL A 122 4.32 16.88 -11.24
N HIS A 123 3.77 16.22 -12.26
CA HIS A 123 2.38 16.39 -12.72
C HIS A 123 1.74 15.06 -13.14
N GLY A 124 0.44 14.93 -12.88
CA GLY A 124 -0.34 13.73 -13.17
C GLY A 124 -0.08 12.58 -12.20
N GLY A 125 -0.36 11.35 -12.62
CA GLY A 125 -0.05 10.15 -11.84
C GLY A 125 -0.96 9.91 -10.64
N GLY A 126 -2.09 10.60 -10.52
CA GLY A 126 -3.09 10.38 -9.47
C GLY A 126 -3.63 8.94 -9.45
N THR A 127 -4.08 8.48 -8.29
CA THR A 127 -4.91 7.28 -8.16
C THR A 127 -6.36 7.73 -7.99
N VAL A 128 -7.22 7.45 -8.97
CA VAL A 128 -8.60 7.93 -9.01
C VAL A 128 -9.56 6.81 -8.67
N PHE A 129 -10.52 7.09 -7.78
CA PHE A 129 -11.66 6.23 -7.49
C PHE A 129 -12.88 6.79 -8.22
N THR A 130 -13.26 6.11 -9.30
CA THR A 130 -14.24 6.62 -10.26
C THR A 130 -15.63 6.78 -9.66
N ASP A 131 -16.09 5.81 -8.87
CA ASP A 131 -17.43 5.82 -8.27
C ASP A 131 -17.53 6.77 -7.08
N VAL A 132 -16.44 6.91 -6.30
CA VAL A 132 -16.32 7.86 -5.18
C VAL A 132 -16.03 9.28 -5.67
N LYS A 133 -15.64 9.44 -6.94
CA LYS A 133 -15.26 10.72 -7.58
C LYS A 133 -14.16 11.45 -6.81
N SER A 134 -13.14 10.69 -6.37
CA SER A 134 -12.01 11.22 -5.61
C SER A 134 -10.70 10.82 -6.27
N THR A 135 -9.74 11.74 -6.29
CA THR A 135 -8.38 11.49 -6.78
C THR A 135 -7.37 11.72 -5.66
N ILE A 136 -6.52 10.73 -5.43
CA ILE A 136 -5.40 10.83 -4.49
C ILE A 136 -4.14 11.10 -5.31
N LEU A 137 -3.49 12.24 -5.08
CA LEU A 137 -2.20 12.49 -5.71
C LEU A 137 -1.09 11.67 -5.03
N PRO A 138 -0.13 11.17 -5.81
CA PRO A 138 1.03 10.48 -5.28
C PRO A 138 1.86 11.45 -4.43
N SER A 139 2.16 11.05 -3.21
CA SER A 139 3.08 11.74 -2.31
C SER A 139 4.14 10.74 -1.90
N LYS A 140 5.41 11.11 -2.10
CA LYS A 140 6.53 10.16 -1.93
C LYS A 140 6.52 9.63 -0.49
N ASN A 141 6.63 8.31 -0.35
CA ASN A 141 6.62 7.53 0.89
C ASN A 141 5.25 7.31 1.53
N ASP A 142 4.18 7.89 0.98
CA ASP A 142 2.84 7.65 1.48
C ASP A 142 2.29 6.29 1.04
N ALA A 143 1.40 5.76 1.86
CA ALA A 143 0.65 4.55 1.58
C ALA A 143 -0.86 4.83 1.55
N LEU A 144 -1.50 4.39 0.48
CA LEU A 144 -2.94 4.37 0.34
C LEU A 144 -3.47 2.96 0.67
N PHE A 145 -4.55 2.90 1.45
CA PHE A 145 -5.15 1.65 1.89
C PHE A 145 -6.66 1.67 1.65
N TRP A 146 -7.21 0.54 1.18
CA TRP A 146 -8.66 0.32 1.14
C TRP A 146 -9.02 -1.17 1.20
N TYR A 147 -10.23 -1.48 1.66
CA TYR A 147 -10.81 -2.81 1.58
C TYR A 147 -11.52 -2.99 0.24
N ASN A 148 -11.20 -4.06 -0.49
CA ASN A 148 -11.82 -4.38 -1.78
C ASN A 148 -13.15 -5.11 -1.63
N LEU A 149 -13.34 -5.81 -0.50
CA LEU A 149 -14.58 -6.53 -0.18
C LEU A 149 -15.26 -5.86 1.00
N HIS A 150 -16.58 -5.89 1.03
CA HIS A 150 -17.36 -5.60 2.22
C HIS A 150 -17.09 -6.62 3.34
N LYS A 151 -17.51 -6.31 4.57
CA LYS A 151 -17.42 -7.27 5.69
C LYS A 151 -18.17 -8.57 5.42
N PHE A 152 -19.23 -8.56 4.63
CA PHE A 152 -19.97 -9.77 4.25
C PHE A 152 -19.37 -10.51 3.04
N GLY A 153 -18.19 -10.09 2.56
CA GLY A 153 -17.40 -10.81 1.56
C GLY A 153 -17.65 -10.43 0.09
N ASP A 154 -18.73 -9.70 -0.21
CA ASP A 154 -18.95 -9.22 -1.58
C ASP A 154 -18.01 -8.08 -1.95
N GLY A 155 -17.72 -7.95 -3.25
CA GLY A 155 -16.93 -6.84 -3.79
C GLY A 155 -17.54 -5.47 -3.52
N ASP A 156 -16.72 -4.53 -3.03
CA ASP A 156 -17.11 -3.14 -2.84
C ASP A 156 -16.92 -2.34 -4.13
N THR A 157 -18.02 -2.01 -4.79
CA THR A 157 -18.03 -1.26 -6.06
C THR A 157 -17.39 0.13 -5.93
N ARG A 158 -17.42 0.75 -4.74
CA ARG A 158 -16.81 2.07 -4.51
C ARG A 158 -15.30 2.08 -4.71
N THR A 159 -14.68 0.91 -4.72
CA THR A 159 -13.23 0.74 -4.88
C THR A 159 -12.77 0.70 -6.33
N ARG A 160 -13.67 0.93 -7.30
CA ARG A 160 -13.32 0.98 -8.72
C ARG A 160 -12.32 2.11 -8.96
N HIS A 161 -11.07 1.75 -9.29
CA HIS A 161 -9.97 2.70 -9.30
C HIS A 161 -9.06 2.55 -10.51
N ALA A 162 -8.33 3.63 -10.82
CA ALA A 162 -7.44 3.72 -11.96
C ALA A 162 -6.17 4.51 -11.60
N ALA A 163 -5.14 4.43 -12.44
CA ALA A 163 -3.99 5.32 -12.36
C ALA A 163 -4.07 6.35 -13.51
N CYS A 164 -4.17 7.63 -13.15
CA CYS A 164 -4.12 8.74 -14.11
C CYS A 164 -2.76 8.78 -14.82
N PRO A 165 -2.71 9.27 -16.07
CA PRO A 165 -1.47 9.43 -16.82
C PRO A 165 -0.42 10.23 -16.04
N VAL A 166 0.84 9.80 -16.07
CA VAL A 166 1.96 10.63 -15.61
C VAL A 166 2.29 11.64 -16.71
N LEU A 167 2.14 12.93 -16.42
CA LEU A 167 2.41 13.99 -17.40
C LEU A 167 3.88 14.42 -17.37
N VAL A 168 4.44 14.61 -16.18
CA VAL A 168 5.83 15.02 -15.98
C VAL A 168 6.43 14.27 -14.79
N GLY A 169 7.59 13.65 -15.00
CA GLY A 169 8.29 12.85 -14.01
C GLY A 169 8.04 11.34 -14.18
N ILE A 170 8.15 10.59 -13.08
CA ILE A 170 8.02 9.13 -13.05
C ILE A 170 7.29 8.68 -11.79
N LYS A 171 6.35 7.74 -11.95
CA LYS A 171 5.58 7.15 -10.85
C LYS A 171 6.00 5.70 -10.62
N TRP A 172 6.62 5.44 -9.48
CA TRP A 172 6.84 4.10 -8.96
C TRP A 172 5.86 3.81 -7.83
N VAL A 173 5.20 2.67 -7.94
CA VAL A 173 4.31 2.17 -6.90
C VAL A 173 4.55 0.70 -6.60
N SER A 174 4.31 0.32 -5.35
CA SER A 174 4.28 -1.08 -4.93
C SER A 174 2.89 -1.42 -4.39
N ASN A 175 2.33 -2.54 -4.85
CA ASN A 175 1.03 -3.02 -4.40
C ASN A 175 1.21 -4.25 -3.50
N LYS A 176 0.56 -4.23 -2.34
CA LYS A 176 0.35 -5.41 -1.50
C LYS A 176 -1.13 -5.76 -1.50
N TRP A 177 -1.45 -6.87 -2.14
CA TRP A 177 -2.77 -7.47 -2.05
C TRP A 177 -2.84 -8.44 -0.87
N ILE A 178 -3.89 -8.29 -0.08
CA ILE A 178 -4.18 -9.14 1.08
C ILE A 178 -5.37 -10.01 0.72
N HIS A 179 -5.24 -11.32 0.90
CA HIS A 179 -6.29 -12.30 0.58
C HIS A 179 -7.14 -12.64 1.81
N GLU A 180 -8.37 -13.11 1.59
CA GLU A 180 -9.31 -13.46 2.67
C GLU A 180 -8.83 -14.63 3.53
N ARG A 181 -8.21 -15.65 2.90
CA ARG A 181 -7.76 -16.84 3.61
C ARG A 181 -6.63 -16.50 4.59
N GLY A 182 -6.76 -16.95 5.83
CA GLY A 182 -5.86 -16.64 6.94
C GLY A 182 -6.16 -15.33 7.66
N ASN A 183 -7.20 -14.60 7.25
CA ASN A 183 -7.66 -13.36 7.88
C ASN A 183 -9.07 -13.47 8.48
N GLU A 184 -9.67 -14.66 8.50
CA GLU A 184 -11.05 -14.92 8.93
C GLU A 184 -11.30 -14.47 10.39
N PHE A 185 -10.31 -14.67 11.27
CA PHE A 185 -10.38 -14.26 12.67
C PHE A 185 -9.85 -12.84 12.92
N ARG A 186 -9.09 -12.26 11.97
CA ARG A 186 -8.56 -10.89 12.07
C ARG A 186 -9.54 -9.86 11.54
N ARG A 187 -10.35 -10.24 10.55
CA ARG A 187 -11.45 -9.44 9.99
C ARG A 187 -12.70 -10.33 9.92
N PRO A 188 -13.42 -10.47 11.06
CA PRO A 188 -14.65 -11.25 11.09
C PRO A 188 -15.66 -10.71 10.09
N CYS A 189 -16.41 -11.61 9.45
CA CYS A 189 -17.45 -11.19 8.54
C CYS A 189 -18.62 -10.52 9.27
N GLY A 190 -19.27 -9.58 8.59
CA GLY A 190 -20.51 -8.98 9.08
C GLY A 190 -21.61 -10.03 9.05
N LEU A 191 -22.40 -10.12 10.12
CA LEU A 191 -23.52 -11.06 10.19
C LEU A 191 -24.77 -10.50 9.49
N LYS A 192 -24.80 -9.19 9.26
CA LYS A 192 -25.88 -8.49 8.56
C LYS A 192 -25.32 -7.65 7.44
N ILE A 193 -26.13 -7.46 6.39
CA ILE A 193 -25.79 -6.54 5.29
C ILE A 193 -25.51 -5.14 5.85
N SER A 194 -26.26 -4.69 6.86
CA SER A 194 -26.09 -3.39 7.53
C SER A 194 -24.72 -3.17 8.19
N ASP A 195 -23.92 -4.23 8.38
CA ASP A 195 -22.59 -4.15 9.01
C ASP A 195 -21.50 -3.71 7.99
N TYR A 196 -21.90 -3.14 6.85
CA TYR A 196 -21.02 -2.67 5.80
C TYR A 196 -20.16 -1.48 6.23
N GLU A 197 -19.00 -1.31 5.57
CA GLU A 197 -18.10 -0.17 5.73
C GLU A 197 -18.80 1.14 5.33
N ARG A 198 -18.83 2.13 6.24
CA ARG A 198 -19.55 3.40 6.01
C ARG A 198 -19.00 4.16 4.79
N PHE A 199 -17.72 4.04 4.51
CA PHE A 199 -17.02 4.62 3.36
C PHE A 199 -15.85 3.72 2.93
N ALA A 200 -15.30 3.96 1.73
CA ALA A 200 -14.13 3.24 1.25
C ALA A 200 -12.92 3.50 2.17
N GLY A 201 -12.37 2.44 2.76
CA GLY A 201 -11.27 2.56 3.73
C GLY A 201 -11.71 2.74 5.20
N ASP A 202 -12.99 2.54 5.53
CA ASP A 202 -13.47 2.52 6.93
C ASP A 202 -12.80 1.38 7.70
N LEU A 203 -11.91 1.73 8.63
CA LEU A 203 -11.24 0.77 9.52
C LEU A 203 -12.14 0.31 10.68
N GLY A 204 -13.34 0.89 10.83
CA GLY A 204 -14.28 0.57 11.91
C GLY A 204 -13.95 1.22 13.26
N PHE A 205 -12.79 1.86 13.39
CA PHE A 205 -12.38 2.64 14.54
C PHE A 205 -11.67 3.92 14.05
N GLY A 206 -11.99 5.05 14.69
CA GLY A 206 -11.47 6.36 14.31
C GLY A 206 -12.57 7.37 13.95
N PRO A 207 -12.21 8.66 13.82
CA PRO A 207 -13.16 9.68 13.43
C PRO A 207 -13.69 9.40 12.02
N GLU A 208 -15.00 9.59 11.82
CA GLU A 208 -15.54 9.67 10.47
C GLU A 208 -14.83 10.80 9.70
N PRO A 209 -14.65 10.68 8.37
CA PRO A 209 -14.14 11.76 7.55
C PRO A 209 -15.08 12.97 7.70
N ARG A 210 -14.73 13.91 8.58
CA ARG A 210 -15.57 15.08 8.91
C ARG A 210 -15.49 16.10 7.80
N VAL A 211 -16.29 15.97 6.74
CA VAL A 211 -16.47 16.98 5.65
C VAL A 211 -15.15 17.52 5.06
N ALA A 212 -14.04 16.85 5.34
CA ALA A 212 -12.71 17.19 4.94
C ALA A 212 -12.28 15.96 4.15
N PRO A 213 -12.13 16.09 2.83
CA PRO A 213 -11.27 15.15 2.15
C PRO A 213 -9.95 15.13 2.94
N ASN A 214 -9.35 13.97 3.17
CA ASN A 214 -7.90 13.93 3.44
C ASN A 214 -7.09 14.37 2.19
N LEU A 215 -7.72 15.16 1.31
CA LEU A 215 -7.13 15.86 0.19
C LEU A 215 -6.85 17.26 0.72
N SER A 216 -5.67 17.79 0.42
CA SER A 216 -5.42 19.21 0.67
C SER A 216 -6.57 20.05 0.09
N PRO A 217 -6.88 21.23 0.66
CA PRO A 217 -7.97 22.10 0.18
C PRO A 217 -7.92 22.42 -1.32
N ASP A 218 -6.77 22.22 -1.97
CA ASP A 218 -6.52 22.43 -3.40
C ASP A 218 -6.99 21.30 -4.32
N LEU A 219 -7.30 20.13 -3.77
CA LEU A 219 -7.52 18.89 -4.53
C LEU A 219 -8.99 18.54 -4.77
N SER A 220 -9.90 19.25 -4.11
CA SER A 220 -11.33 18.91 -4.11
C SER A 220 -12.16 19.51 -5.26
N LYS A 221 -11.54 20.30 -6.16
CA LYS A 221 -12.32 21.15 -7.08
C LYS A 221 -12.33 20.78 -8.55
N ASP A 222 -11.44 19.94 -9.07
CA ASP A 222 -11.55 19.55 -10.49
C ASP A 222 -10.86 18.23 -10.81
N ILE A 223 -11.67 17.21 -11.12
CA ILE A 223 -11.23 15.96 -11.76
C ILE A 223 -10.49 16.26 -13.09
N PHE A 224 -10.79 17.40 -13.73
CA PHE A 224 -10.17 17.82 -14.98
C PHE A 224 -8.74 18.37 -14.84
N ASN A 225 -8.32 18.80 -13.64
CA ASN A 225 -6.94 19.24 -13.40
C ASN A 225 -5.97 18.09 -13.08
N THR A 226 -6.45 16.84 -13.13
CA THR A 226 -5.64 15.62 -12.92
C THR A 226 -5.44 14.79 -14.19
N ILE A 227 -5.90 15.30 -15.34
CA ILE A 227 -5.65 14.73 -16.69
C ILE A 227 -4.52 15.51 -17.35
#